data_AF-A0A2C9KX28-F1
#
_entry.id   AF-A0A2C9KX28-F1
#
_cell.length_a   1.000
_cell.length_b   1.000
_cell.length_c   1.000
_cell.angle_alpha   90.00
_cell.angle_beta   90.00
_cell.angle_gamma   90.00
#
_symmetry.space_group_name_H-M   'P 1'
#
loop_
_entity.id
_entity.type
_entity.pdbx_description
1 polymer ?
#
loop_
_entity_poly.entity_id
_entity_poly.type
_entity_poly.pdbx_seq_one_letter_code
_entity_poly.pdbx_strand_id
1 'polypeptide(L)'
;MFQYNPQINEDEDERECEMELSRTELVFAQMTARGPRWPRAIGVVEIIVGFLLTILGTVEVFALPLIESKDGSNLILLDKGNCYGVGCIAGLAMLVTGSTAIRATLSKRDTTIFRFFNMTILSLIIYTGMTLFLIVAYAKGWTSPSNYEPGSKMGDVHMFVTIVTVIGLLFAMSGFVQYFDVICCGTVPLWTQWANCFCGCIYKCITETRAPVYKGLTQSGV
;
A
#
# COMPACT_ATOMS: atom_id res chain seq x y z
N MET A 1 -35.72 -45.29 -42.38
CA MET A 1 -35.91 -44.90 -40.97
C MET A 1 -34.65 -44.15 -40.55
N PHE A 2 -34.83 -42.96 -39.96
CA PHE A 2 -33.83 -41.98 -39.50
C PHE A 2 -33.04 -41.21 -40.56
N GLN A 3 -33.64 -40.11 -41.03
CA GLN A 3 -32.92 -38.88 -41.38
C GLN A 3 -32.72 -38.08 -40.07
N TYR A 4 -31.46 -37.79 -39.73
CA TYR A 4 -31.13 -36.79 -38.71
C TYR A 4 -30.80 -35.50 -39.45
N ASN A 5 -31.66 -34.49 -39.29
CA ASN A 5 -31.49 -33.15 -39.83
C ASN A 5 -31.08 -32.23 -38.68
N PRO A 6 -29.83 -31.78 -38.58
CA PRO A 6 -29.50 -30.66 -37.73
C PRO A 6 -29.71 -29.38 -38.54
N GLN A 7 -30.93 -28.83 -38.51
CA GLN A 7 -31.04 -27.37 -38.58
C GLN A 7 -30.60 -26.86 -37.22
N ILE A 8 -29.28 -26.72 -37.06
CA ILE A 8 -28.71 -25.85 -36.05
C ILE A 8 -29.13 -24.45 -36.50
N ASN A 9 -29.99 -23.82 -35.70
CA ASN A 9 -30.19 -22.38 -35.75
C ASN A 9 -28.83 -21.72 -35.45
N GLU A 10 -28.02 -21.55 -36.48
CA GLU A 10 -27.07 -20.46 -36.58
C GLU A 10 -27.93 -19.18 -36.49
N ASP A 11 -27.82 -18.41 -35.40
CA ASP A 11 -27.88 -16.93 -35.39
C ASP A 11 -28.28 -16.24 -34.07
N GLU A 12 -28.60 -16.94 -32.96
CA GLU A 12 -29.04 -16.22 -31.74
C GLU A 12 -28.31 -16.48 -30.41
N ASP A 13 -27.38 -17.44 -30.30
CA ASP A 13 -26.70 -17.71 -29.01
C ASP A 13 -25.18 -17.37 -28.97
N GLU A 14 -24.65 -16.69 -29.99
CA GLU A 14 -23.26 -16.20 -29.98
C GLU A 14 -23.10 -14.75 -29.48
N ARG A 15 -24.14 -14.13 -28.91
CA ARG A 15 -24.10 -12.72 -28.49
C ARG A 15 -24.08 -12.44 -26.98
N GLU A 16 -23.97 -13.46 -26.12
CA GLU A 16 -23.83 -13.25 -24.67
C GLU A 16 -22.62 -13.97 -24.02
N CYS A 17 -21.73 -14.58 -24.82
CA CYS A 17 -20.58 -15.33 -24.28
C CYS A 17 -19.21 -14.59 -24.33
N GLU A 18 -19.18 -13.30 -24.67
CA GLU A 18 -17.95 -12.49 -24.75
C GLU A 18 -18.10 -11.10 -24.08
N MET A 19 -18.25 -10.99 -22.76
CA MET A 19 -17.88 -9.72 -22.08
C MET A 19 -17.79 -9.70 -20.54
N GLU A 20 -17.40 -10.80 -19.88
CA GLU A 20 -16.93 -10.70 -18.49
C GLU A 20 -15.45 -11.09 -18.41
N LEU A 21 -14.57 -10.24 -18.95
CA LEU A 21 -13.19 -10.21 -18.47
C LEU A 21 -13.30 -10.01 -16.95
N SER A 22 -12.94 -11.02 -16.16
CA SER A 22 -13.16 -10.98 -14.71
C SER A 22 -12.56 -9.68 -14.20
N ARG A 23 -13.31 -8.89 -13.43
CA ARG A 23 -12.87 -7.58 -12.92
C ARG A 23 -11.43 -7.59 -12.37
N THR A 24 -11.01 -8.72 -11.81
CA THR A 24 -9.65 -9.07 -11.41
C THR A 24 -8.61 -8.94 -12.53
N GLU A 25 -8.89 -9.53 -13.69
CA GLU A 25 -8.03 -9.54 -14.87
C GLU A 25 -7.91 -8.14 -15.46
N LEU A 26 -8.98 -7.34 -15.41
CA LEU A 26 -8.95 -5.96 -15.86
C LEU A 26 -8.07 -5.08 -14.95
N VAL A 27 -8.19 -5.23 -13.63
CA VAL A 27 -7.36 -4.52 -12.65
C VAL A 27 -5.89 -4.98 -12.73
N PHE A 28 -5.66 -6.29 -12.88
CA PHE A 28 -4.33 -6.86 -13.07
C PHE A 28 -3.70 -6.41 -14.39
N ALA A 29 -4.48 -6.35 -15.47
CA ALA A 29 -4.05 -5.80 -16.75
C ALA A 29 -3.70 -4.32 -16.63
N GLN A 30 -4.50 -3.51 -15.93
CA GLN A 30 -4.19 -2.11 -15.66
C GLN A 30 -2.92 -1.93 -14.82
N MET A 31 -2.71 -2.77 -13.81
CA MET A 31 -1.49 -2.79 -12.99
C MET A 31 -0.24 -3.13 -13.82
N THR A 32 -0.38 -4.00 -14.82
CA THR A 32 0.72 -4.47 -15.68
C THR A 32 0.85 -3.72 -17.00
N ALA A 33 -0.13 -2.88 -17.37
CA ALA A 33 -0.16 -2.10 -18.62
C ALA A 33 1.01 -1.11 -18.73
N ARG A 34 1.52 -0.63 -17.58
CA ARG A 34 2.70 0.26 -17.52
C ARG A 34 4.03 -0.51 -17.53
N GLY A 35 3.99 -1.85 -17.57
CA GLY A 35 5.15 -2.73 -17.70
C GLY A 35 5.05 -3.97 -16.80
N PRO A 36 5.16 -5.20 -17.34
CA PRO A 36 4.92 -6.43 -16.56
C PRO A 36 5.95 -6.68 -15.46
N ARG A 37 7.13 -6.07 -15.56
CA ARG A 37 8.22 -6.22 -14.58
C ARG A 37 8.25 -5.11 -13.53
N TRP A 38 7.53 -4.02 -13.76
CA TRP A 38 7.68 -2.80 -12.99
C TRP A 38 7.17 -2.89 -11.54
N PRO A 39 5.98 -3.46 -11.28
CA PRO A 39 5.51 -3.63 -9.90
C PRO A 39 6.42 -4.55 -9.07
N ARG A 40 7.03 -5.55 -9.73
CA ARG A 40 8.02 -6.44 -9.12
C ARG A 40 9.32 -5.70 -8.81
N ALA A 41 9.79 -4.85 -9.72
CA ALA A 41 10.98 -4.03 -9.50
C ALA A 41 10.82 -3.07 -8.32
N ILE A 42 9.68 -2.37 -8.24
CA ILE A 42 9.35 -1.50 -7.10
C ILE A 42 9.36 -2.30 -5.80
N GLY A 43 8.66 -3.43 -5.75
CA GLY A 43 8.62 -4.26 -4.55
C GLY A 43 9.99 -4.78 -4.10
N VAL A 44 10.88 -5.13 -5.03
CA VAL A 44 12.26 -5.54 -4.70
C VAL A 44 13.07 -4.37 -4.13
N VAL A 45 12.98 -3.19 -4.75
CA VAL A 45 13.69 -2.00 -4.26
C VAL A 45 13.18 -1.60 -2.88
N GLU A 46 11.87 -1.59 -2.66
CA GLU A 46 11.24 -1.31 -1.36
C GLU A 46 11.72 -2.29 -0.27
N ILE A 47 11.89 -3.56 -0.59
CA ILE A 47 12.42 -4.54 0.37
C ILE A 47 13.88 -4.26 0.71
N ILE A 48 14.72 -4.00 -0.30
CA ILE A 48 16.15 -3.76 -0.08
C ILE A 48 16.36 -2.48 0.74
N VAL A 49 15.72 -1.39 0.33
CA VAL A 49 15.80 -0.10 1.03
C VAL A 49 15.17 -0.20 2.42
N GLY A 50 14.04 -0.88 2.55
CA GLY A 50 13.39 -1.14 3.84
C GLY A 50 14.29 -1.92 4.80
N PHE A 51 14.96 -2.96 4.32
CA PHE A 51 15.90 -3.75 5.12
C PHE A 51 17.07 -2.91 5.63
N LEU A 52 17.70 -2.12 4.74
CA LEU A 52 18.79 -1.22 5.12
C LEU A 52 18.33 -0.19 6.17
N LEU A 53 17.14 0.38 5.98
CA LEU A 53 16.57 1.38 6.90
C LEU A 53 16.22 0.78 8.27
N THR A 54 15.71 -0.46 8.31
CA THR A 54 15.48 -1.19 9.56
C THR A 54 16.79 -1.46 10.29
N ILE A 55 17.87 -1.84 9.59
CA ILE A 55 19.18 -2.02 10.21
C ILE A 55 19.69 -0.70 10.77
N LEU A 56 19.65 0.39 10.00
CA LEU A 56 20.11 1.70 10.47
C LEU A 56 19.30 2.20 11.66
N GLY A 57 17.97 2.07 11.63
CA GLY A 57 17.12 2.39 12.76
C GLY A 57 17.42 1.53 13.99
N THR A 58 17.75 0.24 13.80
CA THR A 58 18.11 -0.65 14.91
C THR A 58 19.45 -0.24 15.51
N VAL A 59 20.42 0.15 14.66
CA VAL A 59 21.71 0.69 15.11
C VAL A 59 21.48 1.95 15.93
N GLU A 60 20.60 2.84 15.48
CA GLU A 60 20.25 4.09 16.14
C GLU A 60 19.55 3.89 17.50
N VAL A 61 18.59 2.96 17.58
CA VAL A 61 17.76 2.73 18.78
C VAL A 61 18.44 1.82 19.82
N PHE A 62 19.30 0.90 19.36
CA PHE A 62 19.84 -0.18 20.20
C PHE A 62 21.37 -0.21 20.21
N ALA A 63 22.02 -0.31 19.04
CA ALA A 63 23.46 -0.60 19.00
C ALA A 63 24.32 0.59 19.50
N LEU A 64 24.00 1.81 19.07
CA LEU A 64 24.71 3.00 19.52
C LEU A 64 24.50 3.26 21.02
N PRO A 65 23.26 3.27 21.56
CA PRO A 65 23.05 3.36 23.00
C PRO A 65 23.78 2.26 23.80
N LEU A 66 23.83 1.03 23.28
CA LEU A 66 24.54 -0.07 23.94
C LEU A 66 26.06 0.17 24.01
N ILE A 67 26.68 0.59 22.90
CA ILE A 67 28.13 0.81 22.82
C ILE A 67 28.54 2.07 23.60
N GLU A 68 27.71 3.10 23.59
CA GLU A 68 27.99 4.39 24.21
C GLU A 68 27.57 4.44 25.69
N SER A 69 26.80 3.46 26.20
CA SER A 69 26.40 3.44 27.62
C SER A 69 27.60 3.14 28.53
N LYS A 70 27.86 4.05 29.48
CA LYS A 70 28.90 3.89 30.51
C LYS A 70 28.42 3.07 31.71
N ASP A 71 27.11 3.06 31.97
CA ASP A 71 26.50 2.45 33.16
C ASP A 71 25.61 1.23 32.84
N GLY A 72 25.50 0.82 31.57
CA GLY A 72 24.65 -0.30 31.14
C GLY A 72 23.14 -0.08 31.33
N SER A 73 22.71 1.13 31.71
CA SER A 73 21.35 1.43 32.17
C SER A 73 20.37 1.91 31.10
N ASN A 74 20.78 2.02 29.83
CA ASN A 74 19.90 2.42 28.71
C ASN A 74 20.18 1.58 27.46
N LEU A 75 19.77 0.31 27.50
CA LEU A 75 19.99 -0.65 26.41
C LEU A 75 19.12 -0.36 25.17
N ILE A 76 17.96 0.27 25.37
CA ILE A 76 17.05 0.72 24.31
C ILE A 76 16.72 2.17 24.61
N LEU A 77 17.18 3.08 23.75
CA LEU A 77 16.84 4.49 23.85
C LEU A 77 15.73 4.77 22.86
N LEU A 78 14.62 5.38 23.29
CA LEU A 78 13.56 5.87 22.40
C LEU A 78 13.20 7.28 22.88
N ASP A 79 13.93 8.26 22.37
CA ASP A 79 13.88 9.63 22.84
C ASP A 79 13.83 10.61 21.67
N LYS A 80 13.94 11.90 21.98
CA LYS A 80 13.97 12.95 20.95
C LYS A 80 15.24 12.90 20.11
N GLY A 81 16.35 12.42 20.67
CA GLY A 81 17.66 12.34 20.01
C GLY A 81 17.68 11.31 18.88
N ASN A 82 16.87 10.26 18.99
CA ASN A 82 16.66 9.26 17.93
C ASN A 82 15.28 9.32 17.27
N CYS A 83 14.58 10.43 17.45
CA CYS A 83 13.25 10.64 16.89
C CYS A 83 12.27 9.49 17.20
N TYR A 84 12.35 8.88 18.38
CA TYR A 84 11.52 7.75 18.79
C TYR A 84 11.60 6.54 17.83
N GLY A 85 12.76 6.30 17.21
CA GLY A 85 13.00 5.13 16.36
C GLY A 85 12.28 5.17 15.01
N VAL A 86 12.06 6.37 14.46
CA VAL A 86 11.43 6.57 13.15
C VAL A 86 12.08 5.73 12.05
N GLY A 87 13.41 5.57 12.06
CA GLY A 87 14.12 4.71 11.10
C GLY A 87 13.64 3.25 11.13
N CYS A 88 13.45 2.67 12.31
CA CYS A 88 12.94 1.30 12.44
C CYS A 88 11.52 1.16 11.86
N ILE A 89 10.63 2.08 12.24
CA ILE A 89 9.23 2.07 11.82
C ILE A 89 9.13 2.22 10.31
N ALA A 90 9.89 3.16 9.75
CA ALA A 90 9.96 3.39 8.30
C ALA A 90 10.44 2.12 7.58
N GLY A 91 11.57 1.55 7.97
CA GLY A 91 12.10 0.35 7.32
C GLY A 91 11.11 -0.82 7.33
N LEU A 92 10.44 -1.05 8.46
CA LEU A 92 9.41 -2.10 8.59
C LEU A 92 8.20 -1.83 7.68
N ALA A 93 7.73 -0.59 7.61
CA ALA A 93 6.61 -0.23 6.73
C ALA A 93 6.95 -0.49 5.25
N MET A 94 8.19 -0.18 4.83
CA MET A 94 8.64 -0.43 3.46
C MET A 94 8.77 -1.93 3.16
N LEU A 95 9.31 -2.72 4.10
CA LEU A 95 9.40 -4.18 3.97
C LEU A 95 8.04 -4.83 3.78
N VAL A 96 7.04 -4.39 4.57
CA VAL A 96 5.66 -4.90 4.47
C VAL A 96 5.02 -4.50 3.13
N THR A 97 5.19 -3.24 2.72
CA THR A 97 4.67 -2.73 1.44
C THR A 97 5.27 -3.47 0.26
N GLY A 98 6.60 -3.59 0.20
CA GLY A 98 7.30 -4.27 -0.89
C GLY A 98 7.00 -5.77 -0.96
N SER A 99 6.88 -6.44 0.20
CA SER A 99 6.43 -7.84 0.26
C SER A 99 5.02 -8.02 -0.29
N THR A 100 4.13 -7.07 0.01
CA THR A 100 2.75 -7.07 -0.50
C THR A 100 2.71 -6.80 -2.00
N ALA A 101 3.57 -5.91 -2.50
CA ALA A 101 3.74 -5.64 -3.93
C ALA A 101 4.13 -6.90 -4.69
N ILE A 102 5.18 -7.61 -4.26
CA ILE A 102 5.60 -8.86 -4.88
C ILE A 102 4.46 -9.90 -4.84
N ARG A 103 3.78 -10.04 -3.70
CA ARG A 103 2.66 -10.98 -3.59
C ARG A 103 1.52 -10.64 -4.55
N ALA A 104 1.20 -9.35 -4.74
CA ALA A 104 0.19 -8.91 -5.70
C ALA A 104 0.58 -9.20 -7.16
N THR A 105 1.87 -9.19 -7.49
CA THR A 105 2.33 -9.60 -8.83
C THR A 105 2.22 -11.10 -9.11
N LEU A 106 2.33 -11.92 -8.07
CA LEU A 106 2.31 -13.39 -8.20
C LEU A 106 0.89 -13.96 -8.06
N SER A 107 0.09 -13.38 -7.16
CA SER A 107 -1.25 -13.86 -6.84
C SER A 107 -2.28 -13.05 -7.62
N LYS A 108 -2.91 -13.67 -8.63
CA LYS A 108 -4.07 -13.12 -9.37
C LYS A 108 -5.37 -13.08 -8.53
N ARG A 109 -5.26 -12.94 -7.20
CA ARG A 109 -6.42 -12.85 -6.31
C ARG A 109 -6.73 -11.39 -6.03
N ASP A 110 -7.97 -10.99 -6.26
CA ASP A 110 -8.50 -9.64 -5.97
C ASP A 110 -8.07 -9.14 -4.58
N THR A 111 -8.30 -9.95 -3.55
CA THR A 111 -7.99 -9.58 -2.16
C THR A 111 -6.53 -9.21 -1.95
N THR A 112 -5.61 -9.79 -2.72
CA THR A 112 -4.18 -9.49 -2.61
C THR A 112 -3.83 -8.18 -3.32
N ILE A 113 -4.41 -7.95 -4.51
CA ILE A 113 -4.20 -6.74 -5.30
C ILE A 113 -4.77 -5.53 -4.56
N PHE A 114 -5.99 -5.63 -4.00
CA PHE A 114 -6.57 -4.57 -3.18
C PHE A 114 -5.77 -4.30 -1.90
N ARG A 115 -5.25 -5.35 -1.23
CA ARG A 115 -4.35 -5.17 -0.08
C ARG A 115 -3.09 -4.41 -0.45
N PHE A 116 -2.51 -4.67 -1.61
CA PHE A 116 -1.36 -3.93 -2.11
C PHE A 116 -1.66 -2.44 -2.29
N PHE A 117 -2.77 -2.08 -2.92
CA PHE A 117 -3.13 -0.68 -3.08
C PHE A 117 -3.41 0.02 -1.74
N ASN A 118 -4.09 -0.65 -0.81
CA ASN A 118 -4.27 -0.13 0.55
C ASN A 118 -2.94 0.09 1.27
N MET A 119 -2.00 -0.87 1.15
CA MET A 119 -0.66 -0.74 1.73
C MET A 119 0.15 0.37 1.07
N THR A 120 -0.02 0.61 -0.23
CA THR A 120 0.64 1.71 -0.94
C THR A 120 0.19 3.06 -0.39
N ILE A 121 -1.11 3.25 -0.14
CA ILE A 121 -1.64 4.50 0.42
C ILE A 121 -1.24 4.65 1.89
N LEU A 122 -1.33 3.57 2.67
CA LEU A 122 -0.90 3.57 4.07
C LEU A 122 0.59 3.91 4.18
N SER A 123 1.43 3.33 3.32
CA SER A 123 2.86 3.64 3.22
C SER A 123 3.07 5.12 2.94
N LEU A 124 2.37 5.69 1.94
CA LEU A 124 2.47 7.10 1.62
C LEU A 124 2.13 8.00 2.82
N ILE A 125 1.05 7.69 3.56
CA ILE A 125 0.64 8.45 4.75
C ILE A 125 1.70 8.35 5.84
N ILE A 126 2.17 7.13 6.13
CA ILE A 126 3.21 6.86 7.13
C ILE A 126 4.49 7.62 6.79
N TYR A 127 4.98 7.52 5.55
CA TYR A 127 6.19 8.21 5.10
C TYR A 127 6.05 9.72 5.09
N THR A 128 4.88 10.26 4.73
CA THR A 128 4.62 11.70 4.80
C THR A 128 4.67 12.17 6.25
N GLY A 129 4.00 11.47 7.16
CA GLY A 129 4.00 11.81 8.59
C GLY A 129 5.39 11.73 9.21
N MET A 130 6.14 10.66 8.94
CA MET A 130 7.51 10.49 9.44
C MET A 130 8.47 11.52 8.87
N THR A 131 8.38 11.85 7.58
CA THR A 131 9.23 12.87 6.97
C THR A 131 8.94 14.25 7.55
N LEU A 132 7.68 14.61 7.73
CA LEU A 132 7.29 15.86 8.41
C LEU A 132 7.80 15.89 9.85
N PHE A 133 7.69 14.78 10.57
CA PHE A 133 8.21 14.67 11.93
C PHE A 133 9.74 14.87 11.99
N LEU A 134 10.49 14.23 11.08
CA LEU A 134 11.94 14.42 10.97
C LEU A 134 12.29 15.87 10.67
N ILE A 135 11.60 16.52 9.72
CA ILE A 135 11.80 17.96 9.43
C ILE A 135 11.59 18.82 10.69
N VAL A 136 10.54 18.55 11.46
CA VAL A 136 10.28 19.25 12.72
C VAL A 136 11.38 18.97 13.76
N ALA A 137 11.89 17.74 13.83
CA ALA A 137 12.97 17.38 14.74
C ALA A 137 14.28 18.14 14.41
N TYR A 138 14.64 18.24 13.12
CA TYR A 138 15.77 19.07 12.68
C TYR A 138 15.54 20.55 12.95
N ALA A 139 14.33 21.06 12.66
CA ALA A 139 14.00 22.47 12.90
C ALA A 139 14.08 22.84 14.39
N LYS A 140 13.75 21.91 15.29
CA LYS A 140 13.91 22.07 16.74
C LYS A 140 15.32 21.76 17.24
N GLY A 141 16.22 21.37 16.34
CA GLY A 141 17.60 21.02 16.66
C GLY A 141 17.73 19.81 17.57
N TRP A 142 16.77 18.88 17.58
CA TRP A 142 16.83 17.68 18.44
C TRP A 142 17.98 16.76 18.06
N THR A 143 18.32 16.73 16.77
CA THR A 143 19.27 15.81 16.14
C THR A 143 20.60 16.47 15.79
N SER A 144 20.86 17.64 16.39
CA SER A 144 22.11 18.37 16.20
C SER A 144 23.29 17.62 16.83
N PRO A 145 24.48 17.61 16.19
CA PRO A 145 25.68 16.96 16.74
C PRO A 145 26.05 17.40 18.16
N SER A 146 25.70 18.63 18.54
CA SER A 146 25.93 19.20 19.87
C SER A 146 25.12 18.54 21.00
N ASN A 147 24.06 17.80 20.66
CA ASN A 147 23.19 17.15 21.64
C ASN A 147 23.61 15.71 21.93
N TYR A 148 24.56 15.16 21.16
CA TYR A 148 25.08 13.81 21.37
C TYR A 148 26.37 13.84 22.18
N GLU A 149 26.75 12.69 22.73
CA GLU A 149 28.03 12.58 23.45
C GLU A 149 29.21 12.94 22.53
N PRO A 150 30.28 13.56 23.06
CA PRO A 150 31.47 13.88 22.27
C PRO A 150 32.06 12.63 21.60
N GLY A 151 32.13 12.65 20.26
CA GLY A 151 32.62 11.52 19.46
C GLY A 151 31.56 10.49 19.04
N SER A 152 30.30 10.68 19.45
CA SER A 152 29.18 9.83 19.05
C SER A 152 28.95 9.87 17.54
N LYS A 153 28.64 8.71 16.96
CA LYS A 153 28.27 8.56 15.54
C LYS A 153 26.77 8.69 15.28
N MET A 154 26.01 9.01 16.32
CA MET A 154 24.56 9.13 16.26
C MET A 154 24.08 10.17 15.23
N GLY A 155 24.72 11.33 15.17
CA GLY A 155 24.35 12.38 14.19
C GLY A 155 24.53 11.93 12.73
N ASP A 156 25.63 11.23 12.43
CA ASP A 156 25.90 10.70 11.09
C ASP A 156 24.85 9.65 10.70
N VAL A 157 24.59 8.69 11.59
CA VAL A 157 23.59 7.63 11.38
C VAL A 157 22.19 8.21 11.22
N HIS A 158 21.81 9.16 12.07
CA HIS A 158 20.50 9.83 12.00
C HIS A 158 20.32 10.60 10.68
N MET A 159 21.37 11.26 10.19
CA MET A 159 21.36 11.92 8.88
C MET A 159 21.14 10.90 7.75
N PHE A 160 21.80 9.75 7.80
CA PHE A 160 21.55 8.66 6.84
C PHE A 160 20.12 8.13 6.90
N VAL A 161 19.59 7.88 8.10
CA VAL A 161 18.19 7.47 8.30
C VAL A 161 17.24 8.49 7.68
N THR A 162 17.52 9.78 7.86
CA THR A 162 16.69 10.86 7.31
C THR A 162 16.70 10.86 5.78
N ILE A 163 17.88 10.82 5.16
CA ILE A 163 18.02 10.82 3.69
C ILE A 163 17.30 9.60 3.09
N VAL A 164 17.52 8.41 3.66
CA VAL A 164 16.89 7.17 3.18
C VAL A 164 15.37 7.20 3.39
N THR A 165 14.88 7.83 4.47
CA THR A 165 13.44 8.02 4.70
C THR A 165 12.82 8.94 3.64
N VAL A 166 13.49 10.03 3.26
CA VAL A 166 13.05 10.92 2.17
C VAL A 166 13.04 10.18 0.83
N ILE A 167 14.07 9.37 0.54
CA ILE A 167 14.09 8.50 -0.65
C ILE A 167 12.91 7.51 -0.62
N GLY A 168 12.61 6.94 0.54
CA GLY A 168 11.44 6.09 0.76
C GLY A 168 10.12 6.78 0.45
N LEU A 169 9.97 8.06 0.86
CA LEU A 169 8.80 8.87 0.49
C LEU A 169 8.69 9.05 -1.03
N LEU A 170 9.79 9.29 -1.73
CA LEU A 170 9.78 9.40 -3.20
C LEU A 170 9.34 8.10 -3.87
N PHE A 171 9.75 6.94 -3.36
CA PHE A 171 9.27 5.64 -3.84
C PHE A 171 7.79 5.44 -3.55
N ALA A 172 7.32 5.76 -2.33
CA ALA A 172 5.91 5.67 -1.97
C ALA A 172 5.03 6.58 -2.86
N MET A 173 5.49 7.80 -3.13
CA MET A 173 4.85 8.73 -4.06
C MET A 173 4.83 8.17 -5.49
N SER A 174 5.94 7.60 -5.95
CA SER A 174 6.03 7.01 -7.29
C SER A 174 5.07 5.83 -7.44
N GLY A 175 4.99 4.96 -6.43
CA GLY A 175 4.02 3.87 -6.38
C GLY A 175 2.58 4.41 -6.40
N PHE A 176 2.26 5.41 -5.59
CA PHE A 176 0.93 6.03 -5.58
C PHE A 176 0.56 6.65 -6.94
N VAL A 177 1.42 7.47 -7.53
CA VAL A 177 1.19 8.08 -8.86
C VAL A 177 1.03 7.00 -9.92
N GLN A 178 1.83 5.94 -9.84
CA GLN A 178 1.74 4.85 -10.80
C GLN A 178 0.40 4.09 -10.73
N TYR A 179 -0.20 3.98 -9.57
CA TYR A 179 -1.50 3.30 -9.40
C TYR A 179 -2.65 4.28 -9.18
N PHE A 180 -2.43 5.59 -9.37
CA PHE A 180 -3.42 6.63 -9.09
C PHE A 180 -4.73 6.38 -9.82
N ASP A 181 -4.66 6.07 -11.11
CA ASP A 181 -5.84 5.80 -11.92
C ASP A 181 -6.62 4.60 -11.40
N VAL A 182 -5.94 3.54 -10.95
CA VAL A 182 -6.58 2.35 -10.37
C VAL A 182 -7.15 2.63 -8.97
N ILE A 183 -6.44 3.43 -8.17
CA ILE A 183 -6.80 3.76 -6.80
C ILE A 183 -8.00 4.72 -6.75
N CYS A 184 -7.97 5.77 -7.56
CA CYS A 184 -8.91 6.90 -7.50
C CYS A 184 -10.01 6.82 -8.56
N CYS A 185 -9.68 6.37 -9.78
CA CYS A 185 -10.54 6.52 -10.97
C CYS A 185 -10.85 5.19 -11.66
N GLY A 186 -10.48 4.06 -11.04
CA GLY A 186 -10.55 2.74 -11.65
C GLY A 186 -11.98 2.25 -11.77
N THR A 187 -12.15 1.14 -12.48
CA THR A 187 -13.46 0.46 -12.65
C THR A 187 -14.11 0.14 -11.31
N VAL A 188 -13.32 -0.10 -10.25
CA VAL A 188 -13.81 0.05 -8.87
C VAL A 188 -12.79 0.81 -8.01
N PRO A 189 -13.05 2.08 -7.70
CA PRO A 189 -12.12 2.92 -6.94
C PRO A 189 -12.10 2.51 -5.47
N LEU A 190 -10.94 2.57 -4.83
CA LEU A 190 -10.76 2.18 -3.41
C LEU A 190 -11.63 3.02 -2.46
N TRP A 191 -11.88 4.27 -2.81
CA TRP A 191 -12.76 5.16 -2.06
C TRP A 191 -14.18 4.61 -1.90
N THR A 192 -14.71 3.87 -2.88
CA THR A 192 -16.04 3.24 -2.74
C THR A 192 -16.01 2.09 -1.74
N GLN A 193 -14.91 1.33 -1.67
CA GLN A 193 -14.75 0.26 -0.67
C GLN A 193 -14.57 0.84 0.73
N TRP A 194 -13.78 1.90 0.87
CA TRP A 194 -13.63 2.61 2.15
C TRP A 194 -14.94 3.26 2.59
N ALA A 195 -15.66 3.92 1.68
CA ALA A 195 -16.99 4.46 1.97
C ALA A 195 -17.94 3.36 2.45
N ASN A 196 -17.90 2.17 1.85
CA ASN A 196 -18.71 1.04 2.31
C ASN A 196 -18.26 0.49 3.69
N CYS A 197 -16.96 0.56 4.00
CA CYS A 197 -16.40 0.07 5.25
C CYS A 197 -16.60 1.04 6.43
N PHE A 198 -16.47 2.36 6.19
CA PHE A 198 -16.66 3.41 7.19
C PHE A 198 -18.11 3.94 7.27
N CYS A 199 -18.91 3.72 6.22
CA CYS A 199 -20.26 4.27 6.06
C CYS A 199 -21.31 3.20 5.71
N GLY A 200 -21.17 1.99 6.26
CA GLY A 200 -22.07 0.86 5.99
C GLY A 200 -23.56 1.12 6.27
N CYS A 201 -23.89 2.14 7.08
CA CYS A 201 -25.28 2.53 7.36
C CYS A 201 -25.88 3.49 6.32
N ILE A 202 -25.08 4.32 5.66
CA ILE A 202 -25.60 5.30 4.68
C ILE A 202 -25.79 4.65 3.31
N TYR A 203 -24.89 3.74 2.93
CA TYR A 203 -24.97 3.10 1.61
C TYR A 203 -26.12 2.09 1.49
N LYS A 204 -26.44 1.35 2.57
CA LYS A 204 -27.62 0.47 2.61
C LYS A 204 -28.91 1.23 2.31
N CYS A 205 -29.05 2.43 2.87
CA CYS A 205 -30.23 3.29 2.71
C CYS A 205 -30.39 3.80 1.26
N ILE A 206 -29.28 4.06 0.55
CA ILE A 206 -29.30 4.55 -0.84
C ILE A 206 -29.57 3.42 -1.85
N THR A 207 -29.07 2.21 -1.60
CA THR A 207 -29.38 1.05 -2.46
C THR A 207 -30.84 0.61 -2.35
N GLU A 208 -31.48 0.80 -1.21
CA GLU A 208 -32.89 0.45 -1.01
C GLU A 208 -33.84 1.43 -1.72
N THR A 209 -33.41 2.68 -1.95
CA THR A 209 -34.19 3.69 -2.71
C THR A 209 -34.06 3.57 -4.23
N ARG A 210 -33.12 2.76 -4.75
CA ARG A 210 -32.93 2.50 -6.19
C ARG A 210 -33.41 1.12 -6.64
N ALA A 211 -34.14 0.37 -5.80
CA ALA A 211 -34.91 -0.76 -6.29
C ALA A 211 -36.04 -0.21 -7.18
N PRO A 212 -36.08 -0.52 -8.48
CA PRO A 212 -37.18 -0.08 -9.31
C PRO A 212 -38.47 -0.73 -8.80
N VAL A 213 -39.49 0.11 -8.67
CA VAL A 213 -40.88 -0.25 -8.40
C VAL A 213 -41.38 -1.16 -9.53
N TYR A 214 -41.14 -2.47 -9.40
CA TYR A 214 -41.83 -3.51 -10.17
C TYR A 214 -42.36 -4.58 -9.21
N LYS A 215 -43.26 -4.17 -8.32
CA LYS A 215 -44.26 -5.06 -7.73
C LYS A 215 -45.64 -4.48 -8.03
N GLY A 216 -45.99 -4.61 -9.29
CA GLY A 216 -47.28 -4.20 -9.82
C GLY A 216 -47.36 -4.63 -11.26
N LEU A 217 -47.63 -5.91 -11.49
CA LEU A 217 -48.39 -6.49 -12.61
C LEU A 217 -48.04 -7.99 -12.78
N THR A 218 -49.09 -8.79 -13.03
CA THR A 218 -49.14 -10.25 -13.32
C THR A 218 -49.04 -11.16 -12.08
N GLN A 219 -49.95 -12.09 -11.74
CA GLN A 219 -51.08 -12.77 -12.41
C GLN A 219 -51.92 -13.44 -11.28
N SER A 220 -53.21 -13.15 -11.09
CA SER A 220 -54.37 -13.93 -11.59
C SER A 220 -54.05 -15.33 -12.14
N GLY A 221 -54.54 -16.37 -11.46
CA GLY A 221 -54.84 -17.69 -12.02
C GLY A 221 -53.97 -18.84 -11.49
N VAL A 222 -54.43 -19.51 -10.42
CA VAL A 222 -55.11 -20.83 -10.43
C VAL A 222 -55.99 -20.89 -9.18
#